data_AF-A0A5D2B3V2-F1
#
_entry.id   AF-A0A5D2B3V2-F1
#
_cell.length_a   1.000
_cell.length_b   1.000
_cell.length_c   1.000
_cell.angle_alpha   90.00
_cell.angle_beta   90.00
_cell.angle_gamma   90.00
#
_symmetry.space_group_name_H-M   'P 1'
#
loop_
_entity.id
_entity.type
_entity.pdbx_description
1 polymer ?
#
loop_
_entity_poly.entity_id
_entity_poly.type
_entity_poly.pdbx_seq_one_letter_code
_entity_poly.pdbx_strand_id
1 'polypeptide(L)'
;MRPAIFGETATGFYTPGFLLKNLTVGNFYCFSRLAYSGAITAWIKIQGANSALIRASLKIENRTYNCIGTVLAKNGCWSFLKGGFVLDSPSNLALLLFQQRKRAVTIHVSDQQELVC
;
A
#
# COMPACT_ATOMS: atom_id res chain seq x y z
N MET A 1 4.95 -8.41 -9.92
CA MET A 1 5.99 -7.35 -9.92
C MET A 1 6.53 -7.26 -8.49
N ARG A 2 7.85 -7.24 -8.27
CA ARG A 2 8.40 -7.00 -6.92
C ARG A 2 8.45 -5.49 -6.67
N PRO A 3 7.69 -4.93 -5.71
CA PRO A 3 7.78 -3.52 -5.36
C PRO A 3 9.08 -3.22 -4.63
N ALA A 4 9.62 -2.01 -4.75
CA ALA A 4 10.65 -1.54 -3.84
C ALA A 4 9.99 -0.81 -2.66
N ILE A 5 10.42 -1.07 -1.43
CA ILE A 5 9.84 -0.46 -0.23
C ILE A 5 10.60 0.83 0.10
N PHE A 6 9.87 1.92 0.37
CA PHE A 6 10.43 3.18 0.87
C PHE A 6 9.75 3.53 2.20
N GLY A 7 10.55 3.57 3.27
CA GLY A 7 10.06 3.78 4.63
C GLY A 7 9.31 2.58 5.17
N GLU A 8 10.02 1.52 5.59
CA GLU A 8 9.46 0.28 6.13
C GLU A 8 8.66 0.49 7.44
N THR A 9 9.04 1.53 8.18
CA THR A 9 8.38 1.97 9.41
C THR A 9 8.31 3.50 9.41
N ALA A 10 7.14 4.06 9.72
CA ALA A 10 7.01 5.51 9.87
C ALA A 10 6.27 5.88 11.16
N THR A 11 6.91 6.73 11.98
CA THR A 11 6.39 7.30 13.23
C THR A 11 6.12 8.79 13.01
N GLY A 12 4.86 9.17 12.73
CA GLY A 12 4.50 10.57 12.42
C GLY A 12 5.03 11.06 11.07
N PHE A 13 4.29 12.00 10.45
CA PHE A 13 4.40 12.71 9.15
C PHE A 13 4.99 12.00 7.89
N TYR A 14 5.93 11.07 8.01
CA TYR A 14 6.41 10.20 6.96
C TYR A 14 5.37 9.10 6.68
N THR A 15 5.17 8.83 5.40
CA THR A 15 4.19 7.84 4.93
C THR A 15 4.96 6.65 4.35
N PRO A 16 4.80 5.42 4.89
CA PRO A 16 5.44 4.25 4.31
C PRO A 16 4.81 3.97 2.93
N GLY A 17 5.59 3.41 2.00
CA GLY A 17 5.10 3.17 0.66
C GLY A 17 5.91 2.20 -0.18
N PHE A 18 5.33 1.84 -1.34
CA PHE A 18 5.98 1.04 -2.36
C PHE A 18 6.22 1.85 -3.63
N LEU A 19 7.36 1.63 -4.28
CA LEU A 19 7.64 2.09 -5.62
C LEU A 19 7.38 0.97 -6.61
N LEU A 20 6.46 1.24 -7.53
CA LEU A 20 6.12 0.41 -8.65
C LEU A 20 6.78 0.99 -9.90
N LYS A 21 7.40 0.13 -10.70
CA LYS A 21 8.08 0.50 -11.95
C LYS A 21 7.46 -0.26 -13.11
N ASN A 22 7.47 0.31 -14.32
CA ASN A 22 6.95 -0.37 -15.52
C ASN A 22 5.47 -0.74 -15.44
N LEU A 23 4.63 0.19 -14.96
CA LEU A 23 3.18 0.01 -15.04
C LEU A 23 2.71 0.28 -16.47
N THR A 24 1.86 -0.60 -16.98
CA THR A 24 1.29 -0.48 -18.32
C THR A 24 -0.08 0.17 -18.24
N VAL A 25 -0.34 1.11 -19.13
CA VAL A 25 -1.64 1.76 -19.28
C VAL A 25 -2.70 0.76 -19.70
N GLY A 26 -3.90 0.88 -19.17
CA GLY A 26 -5.03 0.01 -19.48
C GLY A 26 -5.05 -1.32 -18.73
N ASN A 27 -3.99 -1.64 -17.97
CA ASN A 27 -3.95 -2.84 -17.14
C ASN A 27 -4.63 -2.62 -15.78
N PHE A 28 -5.31 -3.67 -15.32
CA PHE A 28 -5.89 -3.76 -13.98
C PHE A 28 -4.84 -4.28 -13.00
N TYR A 29 -4.54 -3.48 -11.98
CA TYR A 29 -3.67 -3.87 -10.88
C TYR A 29 -4.52 -4.12 -9.64
N CYS A 30 -4.40 -5.31 -9.06
CA CYS A 30 -5.18 -5.70 -7.89
C CYS A 30 -4.27 -6.04 -6.72
N PHE A 31 -4.75 -5.75 -5.51
CA PHE A 31 -4.10 -6.29 -4.33
C PHE A 31 -4.47 -7.77 -4.20
N SER A 32 -3.48 -8.66 -4.30
CA SER A 32 -3.68 -10.09 -4.09
C SER A 32 -2.58 -10.69 -3.23
N ARG A 33 -2.90 -11.76 -2.49
CA ARG A 33 -1.90 -12.58 -1.80
C ARG A 33 -1.09 -13.44 -2.77
N LEU A 34 -1.69 -13.83 -3.89
CA LEU A 34 -1.03 -14.63 -4.90
C LEU A 34 -0.23 -13.71 -5.82
N ALA A 35 1.03 -14.08 -6.09
CA ALA A 35 1.88 -13.36 -7.02
C ALA A 35 1.55 -13.79 -8.46
N TYR A 36 0.93 -12.89 -9.23
CA TYR A 36 0.72 -13.02 -10.67
C TYR A 36 0.92 -11.67 -11.38
N SER A 37 0.85 -11.65 -12.71
CA SER A 37 0.99 -10.40 -13.48
C SER A 37 -0.14 -9.43 -13.13
N GLY A 38 0.20 -8.23 -12.65
CA GLY A 38 -0.78 -7.25 -12.16
C GLY A 38 -1.17 -7.40 -10.68
N ALA A 39 -0.64 -8.39 -9.96
CA ALA A 39 -0.84 -8.52 -8.52
C ALA A 39 0.18 -7.69 -7.72
N ILE A 40 -0.32 -6.97 -6.71
CA ILE A 40 0.48 -6.25 -5.72
C ILE A 40 0.21 -6.89 -4.35
N THR A 41 1.27 -7.35 -3.70
CA THR A 41 1.20 -7.85 -2.32
C THR A 41 1.46 -6.69 -1.36
N ALA A 42 0.51 -6.43 -0.46
CA ALA A 42 0.61 -5.36 0.53
C ALA A 42 0.02 -5.83 1.86
N TRP A 43 0.90 -6.07 2.83
CA TRP A 43 0.57 -6.37 4.20
C TRP A 43 0.78 -5.13 5.04
N ILE A 44 -0.20 -4.81 5.88
CA ILE A 44 -0.18 -3.63 6.74
C ILE A 44 -0.30 -4.07 8.18
N LYS A 45 0.61 -3.60 9.03
CA LYS A 45 0.56 -3.76 10.48
C LYS A 45 0.62 -2.38 11.11
N ILE A 46 -0.12 -2.20 12.19
CA ILE A 46 -0.14 -0.93 12.92
C ILE A 46 0.32 -1.14 14.36
N GLN A 47 0.88 -0.08 14.93
CA GLN A 47 1.18 0.03 16.35
C GLN A 47 0.71 1.39 16.88
N GLY A 48 0.31 1.42 18.16
CA GLY A 48 -0.13 2.64 18.84
C GLY A 48 -1.64 2.92 18.80
N ALA A 49 -2.46 2.05 18.20
CA ALA A 49 -3.92 2.11 18.29
C ALA A 49 -4.55 0.72 18.17
N ASN A 50 -5.66 0.47 18.86
CA ASN A 50 -6.40 -0.82 18.82
C ASN A 50 -6.75 -1.25 17.39
N SER A 51 -7.23 -0.31 16.58
CA SER A 51 -7.46 -0.50 15.16
C SER A 51 -7.35 0.82 14.40
N ALA A 52 -7.00 0.76 13.12
CA ALA A 52 -6.90 1.92 12.25
C ALA A 52 -7.30 1.57 10.82
N LEU A 53 -8.14 2.42 10.21
CA LEU A 53 -8.47 2.34 8.79
C LEU A 53 -7.35 2.95 7.93
N ILE A 54 -6.51 2.12 7.34
CA ILE A 54 -5.42 2.57 6.47
C ILE A 54 -5.93 2.65 5.03
N ARG A 55 -5.62 3.76 4.35
CA ARG A 55 -5.96 3.99 2.95
C ARG A 55 -4.70 3.94 2.11
N ALA A 56 -4.76 3.22 1.00
CA ALA A 56 -3.73 3.23 -0.03
C ALA A 56 -4.07 4.26 -1.10
N SER A 57 -3.08 5.05 -1.52
CA SER A 57 -3.20 6.00 -2.63
C SER A 57 -2.03 5.82 -3.58
N LEU A 58 -2.27 5.95 -4.88
CA LEU A 58 -1.22 5.84 -5.89
C LEU A 58 -0.89 7.23 -6.43
N LYS A 59 0.35 7.65 -6.31
CA LYS A 59 0.87 8.89 -6.90
C LYS A 59 1.74 8.54 -8.10
N ILE A 60 1.34 9.03 -9.26
CA ILE A 60 2.12 9.01 -10.49
C ILE A 60 2.54 10.44 -10.83
N GLU A 61 3.40 10.63 -11.84
CA GLU A 61 3.95 11.95 -12.18
C GLU A 61 2.85 12.99 -12.43
N ASN A 62 1.81 12.63 -13.18
CA ASN A 62 0.77 13.56 -13.62
C ASN A 62 -0.54 13.49 -12.83
N ARG A 63 -0.70 12.52 -11.93
CA ARG A 63 -1.97 12.24 -11.25
C ARG A 63 -1.79 11.56 -9.90
N THR A 64 -2.78 11.71 -9.03
CA THR A 64 -2.87 10.95 -7.78
C THR A 64 -4.22 10.25 -7.71
N TYR A 65 -4.21 8.93 -7.70
CA TYR A 65 -5.38 8.10 -7.44
C TYR A 65 -5.58 8.00 -5.95
N ASN A 66 -6.59 8.69 -5.47
CA ASN A 66 -6.99 8.64 -4.08
C ASN A 66 -7.75 7.33 -3.82
N CYS A 67 -7.40 6.62 -2.75
CA CYS A 67 -8.18 5.49 -2.24
C CYS A 67 -8.33 4.31 -3.21
N ILE A 68 -7.20 3.74 -3.63
CA ILE A 68 -7.16 2.52 -4.46
C ILE A 68 -7.34 1.23 -3.65
N GLY A 69 -7.31 1.34 -2.33
CA GLY A 69 -7.51 0.22 -1.42
C GLY A 69 -7.62 0.66 0.02
N THR A 70 -8.22 -0.18 0.86
CA THR A 70 -8.40 0.07 2.28
C THR A 70 -8.24 -1.19 3.10
N VAL A 71 -7.73 -1.04 4.32
CA VAL A 71 -7.69 -2.13 5.30
C VAL A 71 -7.97 -1.59 6.69
N LEU A 72 -8.78 -2.32 7.45
CA LEU A 72 -8.90 -2.11 8.87
C LEU A 72 -7.82 -2.94 9.57
N ALA A 73 -6.67 -2.33 9.82
CA ALA A 73 -5.56 -2.99 10.51
C ALA A 73 -5.81 -2.97 12.02
N LYS A 74 -5.38 -4.03 12.71
CA LYS A 74 -5.42 -4.15 14.18
C LYS A 74 -4.02 -4.00 14.75
N ASN A 75 -3.94 -3.54 16.00
CA ASN A 75 -2.66 -3.43 16.71
C ASN A 75 -1.92 -4.76 16.68
N GLY A 76 -0.67 -4.77 16.25
CA GLY A 76 0.20 -5.96 16.31
C GLY A 76 0.01 -7.01 15.21
N CYS A 77 -1.14 -7.05 14.52
CA CYS A 77 -1.44 -8.08 13.52
C CYS A 77 -1.28 -7.58 12.08
N TRP A 78 -0.71 -8.42 11.23
CA TRP A 78 -0.67 -8.18 9.78
C TRP A 78 -2.06 -8.35 9.17
N SER A 79 -2.52 -7.32 8.47
CA SER A 79 -3.78 -7.30 7.75
C SER A 79 -3.54 -7.07 6.27
N PHE A 80 -4.21 -7.87 5.45
CA PHE A 80 -4.09 -7.79 4.00
C PHE A 80 -4.90 -6.62 3.43
N LEU A 81 -4.26 -5.77 2.63
CA LEU A 81 -4.94 -4.67 1.95
C LEU A 81 -5.78 -5.17 0.78
N LYS A 82 -7.05 -4.78 0.73
CA LYS A 82 -7.95 -5.08 -0.40
C LYS A 82 -8.14 -3.85 -1.27
N GLY A 83 -8.25 -4.07 -2.58
CA GLY A 83 -8.54 -3.04 -3.56
C GLY A 83 -7.86 -3.31 -4.91
N GLY A 84 -7.80 -2.28 -5.73
CA GLY A 84 -7.14 -2.30 -7.02
C GLY A 84 -7.31 -0.96 -7.73
N PHE A 85 -6.60 -0.78 -8.83
CA PHE A 85 -6.68 0.39 -9.67
C PHE A 85 -6.42 0.04 -11.13
N VAL A 86 -6.90 0.90 -12.02
CA VAL A 86 -6.56 0.87 -13.44
C VAL A 86 -5.66 2.06 -13.72
N LEU A 87 -4.56 1.82 -14.41
CA LEU A 87 -3.70 2.90 -14.84
C LEU A 87 -4.27 3.50 -16.13
N ASP A 88 -4.78 4.74 -16.05
CA ASP A 88 -5.39 5.42 -17.20
C ASP A 88 -4.41 6.35 -17.96
N SER A 89 -3.20 6.53 -17.43
CA SER A 89 -2.14 7.33 -18.07
C SER A 89 -0.77 6.66 -17.94
N PRO A 90 0.12 6.78 -18.94
CA PRO A 90 1.45 6.18 -18.87
C PRO A 90 2.26 6.79 -17.74
N SER A 91 2.93 5.94 -16.97
CA SER A 91 3.86 6.37 -15.94
C SER A 91 4.98 5.36 -15.80
N ASN A 92 6.22 5.85 -15.84
CA ASN A 92 7.40 5.02 -15.63
C ASN A 92 7.52 4.61 -14.15
N LEU A 93 7.05 5.47 -13.25
CA LEU A 93 7.14 5.32 -11.80
C LEU A 93 5.78 5.59 -11.14
N ALA A 94 5.43 4.79 -10.15
CA ALA A 94 4.28 5.06 -9.30
C ALA A 94 4.61 4.79 -7.84
N LEU A 95 4.20 5.72 -6.98
CA LEU A 95 4.38 5.66 -5.54
C LEU A 95 3.05 5.26 -4.90
N LEU A 96 3.03 4.08 -4.31
CA LEU A 96 1.92 3.58 -3.52
C LEU A 96 2.13 3.99 -2.06
N LEU A 97 1.25 4.82 -1.53
CA LEU A 97 1.37 5.47 -0.23
C LEU A 97 0.27 4.99 0.73
N PHE A 98 0.62 4.70 1.98
CA PHE A 98 -0.30 4.20 3.00
C PHE A 98 -0.54 5.20 4.12
N GLN A 99 -1.75 5.76 4.20
CA GLN A 99 -2.05 6.86 5.12
C GLN A 99 -3.23 6.58 6.02
N GLN A 100 -3.17 7.12 7.23
CA GLN A 100 -4.30 7.26 8.16
C GLN A 100 -4.64 8.74 8.33
N ARG A 101 -5.92 9.09 8.21
CA ARG A 101 -6.43 10.47 8.38
C ARG A 101 -6.74 10.85 9.82
N LYS A 102 -7.03 9.90 10.71
CA LYS A 102 -7.65 10.19 12.01
C LYS A 102 -6.72 10.22 13.22
N ARG A 103 -5.61 9.49 13.20
CA ARG A 103 -4.70 9.34 14.36
C ARG A 103 -3.27 9.13 13.88
N ALA A 104 -2.29 9.66 14.61
CA ALA A 104 -0.90 9.28 14.46
C ALA A 104 -0.75 7.84 14.94
N VAL A 105 -0.54 6.91 14.01
CA VAL A 105 -0.25 5.50 14.28
C VAL A 105 1.02 5.15 13.53
N THR A 106 1.82 4.26 14.10
CA THR A 106 2.96 3.70 13.38
C THR A 106 2.43 2.68 12.39
N ILE A 107 2.76 2.87 11.11
CA ILE A 107 2.34 1.96 10.04
C ILE A 107 3.60 1.22 9.57
N HIS A 108 3.49 -0.11 9.56
CA HIS A 108 4.48 -1.02 8.98
C HIS A 108 3.89 -1.64 7.72
N VAL A 109 4.71 -1.76 6.69
CA VAL A 109 4.30 -2.29 5.39
C VAL A 109 5.27 -3.37 4.94
N SER A 110 4.74 -4.46 4.39
CA SER A 110 5.56 -5.54 3.85
C SER A 110 4.94 -6.09 2.56
N ASP A 111 5.78 -6.52 1.63
CA ASP A 111 5.38 -7.23 0.41
C ASP A 111 5.22 -8.74 0.64
N GLN A 112 5.58 -9.24 1.84
CA GLN A 112 5.43 -10.63 2.28
C GLN A 112 4.62 -10.73 3.57
N GLN A 113 3.95 -11.87 3.79
CA GLN A 113 3.32 -12.14 5.08
C GLN A 113 4.37 -12.64 6.05
N GLU A 114 4.80 -11.80 7.00
CA GLU A 114 5.53 -12.30 8.16
C GLU A 114 4.52 -12.96 9.11
N LEU A 115 4.74 -14.24 9.41
CA LEU A 115 3.88 -15.08 10.27
C LEU A 115 4.01 -14.72 11.76
N VAL A 116 3.82 -13.44 12.11
CA VAL A 116 3.86 -12.98 13.49
C VAL A 116 2.57 -12.21 13.79
N CYS A 117 1.64 -12.90 14.45
CA CYS A 117 0.55 -12.30 15.22
C CYS A 117 0.86 -12.52 16.70
#